data_AF-A0A7C3XK54-F1
#
_entry.id   AF-A0A7C3XK54-F1
#
_cell.length_a   1.000
_cell.length_b   1.000
_cell.length_c   1.000
_cell.angle_alpha   90.00
_cell.angle_beta   90.00
_cell.angle_gamma   90.00
#
_symmetry.space_group_name_H-M   'P 1'
#
loop_
_entity.id
_entity.type
_entity.pdbx_description
1 polymer ?
#
loop_
_entity_poly.entity_id
_entity_poly.type
_entity_poly.pdbx_seq_one_letter_code
_entity_poly.pdbx_strand_id
1 'polypeptide(L)'
;MESLSNIRRFDELMEDVKKIRRDLLLRPIDEILDDISNFIRRANNESHKATKTILLLKPEKSVTAEKAYEELSSLLSDLKQDLTLKKEKSEIIRRLDIIISRMARLKVLLKKSFESPNPIVKRIMDITSLELSKSLKNLPKNKRVKKSIYTQSKITSFTSKSD
;
A
#
# COMPACT_ATOMS: atom_id res chain seq x y z
N MET A 1 -13.70 -2.99 -2.32
CA MET A 1 -12.59 -2.09 -2.70
C MET A 1 -11.28 -2.33 -1.92
N GLU A 2 -11.26 -3.11 -0.83
CA GLU A 2 -10.01 -3.47 -0.12
C GLU A 2 -9.05 -4.38 -0.91
N SER A 3 -9.58 -5.23 -1.78
CA SER A 3 -8.81 -6.21 -2.56
C SER A 3 -7.81 -5.59 -3.53
N LEU A 4 -8.21 -4.53 -4.25
CA LEU A 4 -7.32 -3.77 -5.15
C LEU A 4 -6.31 -2.91 -4.37
N SER A 5 -6.66 -2.47 -3.16
CA SER A 5 -5.76 -1.72 -2.28
C SER A 5 -4.53 -2.56 -1.93
N ASN A 6 -4.73 -3.82 -1.53
CA ASN A 6 -3.61 -4.67 -1.08
C ASN A 6 -2.61 -4.97 -2.22
N ILE A 7 -3.08 -5.15 -3.46
CA ILE A 7 -2.19 -5.36 -4.61
C ILE A 7 -1.36 -4.09 -4.91
N ARG A 8 -1.98 -2.90 -4.85
CA ARG A 8 -1.28 -1.62 -5.06
C ARG A 8 -0.21 -1.35 -4.00
N ARG A 9 -0.45 -1.74 -2.75
CA ARG A 9 0.54 -1.61 -1.66
C ARG A 9 1.83 -2.38 -1.95
N PHE A 10 1.76 -3.51 -2.64
CA PHE A 10 2.98 -4.21 -3.08
C PHE A 10 3.73 -3.44 -4.16
N ASP A 11 3.04 -2.76 -5.06
CA ASP A 11 3.70 -1.88 -6.05
C ASP A 11 4.41 -0.72 -5.36
N GLU A 12 3.75 -0.07 -4.40
CA GLU A 12 4.35 0.99 -3.59
C GLU A 12 5.60 0.50 -2.84
N LEU A 13 5.52 -0.68 -2.19
CA LEU A 13 6.66 -1.27 -1.50
C LEU A 13 7.81 -1.62 -2.44
N MET A 14 7.54 -2.11 -3.66
CA MET A 14 8.58 -2.36 -4.65
C MET A 14 9.24 -1.06 -5.13
N GLU A 15 8.48 0.02 -5.28
CA GLU A 15 9.04 1.35 -5.58
C GLU A 15 9.86 1.91 -4.41
N ASP A 16 9.43 1.68 -3.16
CA ASP A 16 10.22 2.04 -1.97
C ASP A 16 11.57 1.33 -1.97
N VAL A 17 11.62 0.04 -2.31
CA VAL A 17 12.90 -0.67 -2.43
C VAL A 17 13.76 -0.09 -3.54
N LYS A 18 13.19 0.22 -4.71
CA LYS A 18 13.95 0.86 -5.81
C LYS A 18 14.49 2.23 -5.40
N LYS A 19 13.72 3.02 -4.64
CA LYS A 19 14.18 4.29 -4.07
C LYS A 19 15.35 4.06 -3.12
N ILE A 20 15.19 3.18 -2.13
CA ILE A 20 16.25 2.83 -1.17
C ILE A 20 17.52 2.37 -1.87
N ARG A 21 17.42 1.53 -2.90
CA ARG A 21 18.57 1.07 -3.69
C ARG A 21 19.30 2.23 -4.35
N ARG A 22 18.58 3.17 -4.96
CA ARG A 22 19.19 4.40 -5.55
C ARG A 22 19.86 5.24 -4.48
N ASP A 23 19.21 5.41 -3.33
CA ASP A 23 19.75 6.23 -2.24
C ASP A 23 21.00 5.58 -1.62
N LEU A 24 21.04 4.25 -1.46
CA LEU A 24 22.22 3.49 -0.99
C LEU A 24 23.46 3.71 -1.86
N LEU A 25 23.27 3.88 -3.17
CA LEU A 25 24.37 4.13 -4.11
C LEU A 25 24.99 5.52 -3.92
N LEU A 26 24.21 6.50 -3.48
CA LEU A 26 24.60 7.90 -3.46
C LEU A 26 24.84 8.45 -2.04
N ARG A 27 24.25 7.83 -1.02
CA ARG A 27 24.21 8.35 0.36
C ARG A 27 24.76 7.34 1.36
N PRO A 28 25.35 7.78 2.48
CA PRO A 28 25.71 6.89 3.59
C PRO A 28 24.50 6.09 4.10
N ILE A 29 24.72 4.87 4.60
CA ILE A 29 23.64 4.00 5.12
C ILE A 29 22.91 4.68 6.27
N ASP A 30 23.64 5.37 7.15
CA ASP A 30 23.08 6.01 8.35
C ASP A 30 22.02 7.06 8.02
N GLU A 31 22.15 7.75 6.88
CA GLU A 31 21.18 8.77 6.45
C GLU A 31 19.86 8.20 5.91
N ILE A 32 19.82 6.90 5.62
CA ILE A 32 18.66 6.22 5.03
C ILE A 32 18.21 5.03 5.87
N LEU A 33 18.79 4.86 7.05
CA LEU A 33 18.46 3.79 7.99
C LEU A 33 16.98 3.81 8.37
N ASP A 34 16.42 5.02 8.56
CA ASP A 34 15.01 5.21 8.89
C ASP A 34 14.10 4.80 7.73
N ASP A 35 14.48 5.12 6.49
CA ASP A 35 13.76 4.72 5.28
C ASP A 35 13.74 3.18 5.15
N ILE A 36 14.89 2.53 5.36
CA ILE A 36 14.99 1.06 5.31
C ILE A 36 14.17 0.42 6.44
N SER A 37 14.26 0.96 7.66
CA SER A 37 13.53 0.44 8.82
C SER A 37 12.02 0.58 8.65
N ASN A 38 11.56 1.73 8.11
CA ASN A 38 10.15 1.95 7.77
C ASN A 38 9.67 0.99 6.68
N PHE A 39 10.48 0.78 5.65
CA PHE A 39 10.21 -0.21 4.61
C PHE A 39 10.05 -1.61 5.20
N ILE A 40 11.00 -2.08 6.02
CA ILE A 40 10.95 -3.41 6.65
C ILE A 40 9.65 -3.61 7.43
N ARG A 41 9.28 -2.63 8.27
CA ARG A 41 8.05 -2.67 9.06
C ARG A 41 6.81 -2.74 8.18
N ARG A 42 6.72 -1.90 7.15
CA ARG A 42 5.57 -1.86 6.23
C ARG A 42 5.48 -3.15 5.41
N ALA A 43 6.60 -3.63 4.86
CA ALA A 43 6.66 -4.84 4.07
C ALA A 43 6.18 -6.05 4.87
N ASN A 44 6.61 -6.18 6.13
CA ASN A 44 6.18 -7.29 6.97
C ASN A 44 4.66 -7.26 7.25
N ASN A 45 4.14 -6.08 7.62
CA ASN A 45 2.71 -5.92 7.91
C ASN A 45 1.81 -6.18 6.69
N GLU A 46 2.16 -5.62 5.53
CA GLU A 46 1.36 -5.82 4.32
C GLU A 46 1.46 -7.25 3.78
N SER A 47 2.62 -7.90 3.96
CA SER A 47 2.78 -9.32 3.62
C SER A 47 1.93 -10.22 4.51
N HIS A 48 1.89 -9.96 5.81
CA HIS A 48 1.02 -10.70 6.74
C HIS A 48 -0.46 -10.56 6.38
N LYS A 49 -0.92 -9.33 6.10
CA LYS A 49 -2.30 -9.06 5.66
C LYS A 49 -2.63 -9.77 4.34
N ALA A 50 -1.71 -9.76 3.38
CA ALA A 50 -1.88 -10.45 2.11
C ALA A 50 -2.03 -11.96 2.30
N THR A 51 -1.19 -12.57 3.14
CA THR A 51 -1.27 -14.01 3.45
C THR A 51 -2.60 -14.38 4.09
N LYS A 52 -3.06 -13.62 5.09
CA LYS A 52 -4.40 -13.81 5.68
C LYS A 52 -5.51 -13.70 4.64
N THR A 53 -5.40 -12.75 3.72
CA THR A 53 -6.36 -12.56 2.64
C THR A 53 -6.36 -13.75 1.68
N ILE A 54 -5.17 -14.27 1.31
CA ILE A 54 -5.05 -15.46 0.47
C ILE A 54 -5.66 -16.67 1.18
N LEU A 55 -5.36 -16.88 2.46
CA LEU A 55 -5.91 -17.98 3.26
C LEU A 55 -7.43 -17.96 3.29
N LEU A 56 -8.03 -16.78 3.45
CA LEU A 56 -9.48 -16.61 3.43
C LEU A 56 -10.08 -16.94 2.06
N LEU A 57 -9.45 -16.48 0.99
CA LEU A 57 -9.98 -16.59 -0.37
C LEU A 57 -9.67 -17.93 -1.04
N LYS A 58 -8.55 -18.56 -0.71
CA LYS A 58 -8.05 -19.82 -1.26
C LYS A 58 -7.36 -20.64 -0.15
N PRO A 59 -8.13 -21.29 0.73
CA PRO A 59 -7.59 -22.13 1.81
C PRO A 59 -6.66 -23.23 1.29
N GLU A 60 -6.92 -23.75 0.09
CA GLU A 60 -6.09 -24.76 -0.58
C GLU A 60 -4.69 -24.25 -0.96
N LYS A 61 -4.45 -22.94 -0.90
CA LYS A 61 -3.15 -22.30 -1.11
C LYS A 61 -2.46 -21.91 0.20
N SER A 62 -2.98 -22.33 1.35
CA SER A 62 -2.47 -21.96 2.68
C SER A 62 -0.97 -22.18 2.83
N VAL A 63 -0.52 -23.42 2.66
CA VAL A 63 0.89 -23.82 2.79
C VAL A 63 1.78 -23.02 1.84
N THR A 64 1.30 -22.72 0.63
CA THR A 64 2.07 -21.94 -0.35
C THR A 64 2.17 -20.47 0.05
N ALA A 65 1.09 -19.88 0.57
CA ALA A 65 1.04 -18.49 0.99
C ALA A 65 1.84 -18.25 2.27
N GLU A 66 1.70 -19.14 3.26
CA GLU A 66 2.46 -19.11 4.51
C GLU A 66 3.95 -19.25 4.24
N LYS A 67 4.36 -20.24 3.44
CA LYS A 67 5.77 -20.38 3.05
C LYS A 67 6.32 -19.16 2.31
N ALA A 68 5.55 -18.57 1.40
CA ALA A 68 5.97 -17.35 0.70
C ALA A 68 6.13 -16.16 1.66
N TYR A 69 5.28 -16.06 2.68
CA TYR A 69 5.39 -15.06 3.74
C TYR A 69 6.58 -15.32 4.67
N GLU A 70 6.80 -16.55 5.10
CA GLU A 70 7.93 -16.92 5.95
C GLU A 70 9.26 -16.64 5.25
N GLU A 71 9.40 -17.03 3.98
CA GLU A 71 10.58 -16.72 3.16
C GLU A 71 10.84 -15.20 3.11
N LEU A 72 9.79 -14.39 2.92
CA LEU A 72 9.92 -12.94 2.86
C LEU A 72 10.21 -12.33 4.25
N SER A 73 9.52 -12.77 5.29
CA SER A 73 9.72 -12.33 6.67
C SER A 73 11.13 -12.64 7.16
N SER A 74 11.66 -13.81 6.79
CA SER A 74 13.06 -14.18 7.08
C SER A 74 14.02 -13.21 6.43
N LEU A 75 13.85 -12.88 5.13
CA LEU A 75 14.72 -11.93 4.44
C LEU A 75 14.64 -10.51 5.01
N LEU A 76 13.46 -10.08 5.45
CA LEU A 76 13.28 -8.79 6.12
C LEU A 76 13.99 -8.75 7.49
N SER A 77 13.97 -9.87 8.21
CA SER A 77 14.74 -10.04 9.45
C SER A 77 16.24 -10.04 9.19
N ASP A 78 16.69 -10.78 8.18
CA ASP A 78 18.09 -10.80 7.76
C ASP A 78 18.57 -9.40 7.37
N LEU A 79 17.77 -8.64 6.62
CA LEU A 79 18.09 -7.26 6.26
C LEU A 79 18.27 -6.39 7.51
N LYS A 80 17.38 -6.53 8.51
CA LYS A 80 17.51 -5.81 9.78
C LYS A 80 18.80 -6.20 10.51
N GLN A 81 19.17 -7.47 10.48
CA GLN A 81 20.41 -7.96 11.06
C GLN A 81 21.64 -7.44 10.30
N ASP A 82 21.59 -7.43 8.97
CA ASP A 82 22.66 -6.90 8.11
C ASP A 82 22.95 -5.42 8.44
N LEU A 83 21.90 -4.62 8.66
CA LEU A 83 22.04 -3.22 9.10
C LEU A 83 22.67 -3.12 10.49
N THR A 84 22.25 -3.97 11.43
CA THR A 84 22.77 -4.00 12.81
C THR A 84 24.26 -4.37 12.83
N LEU A 85 24.65 -5.32 11.98
CA LEU A 85 26.04 -5.75 11.81
C LEU A 85 26.86 -4.83 10.91
N LYS A 86 26.28 -3.70 10.46
CA LYS A 86 26.92 -2.72 9.55
C LYS A 86 27.56 -3.39 8.33
N LYS A 87 26.84 -4.34 7.73
CA LYS A 87 27.28 -5.01 6.50
C LYS A 87 27.50 -4.00 5.37
N GLU A 88 28.31 -4.40 4.40
CA GLU A 88 28.59 -3.58 3.23
C GLU A 88 27.31 -3.23 2.46
N LYS A 89 27.30 -2.06 1.83
CA LYS A 89 26.19 -1.59 0.98
C LYS A 89 25.83 -2.58 -0.12
N SER A 90 26.84 -3.21 -0.72
CA SER A 90 26.70 -4.25 -1.75
C SER A 90 25.81 -5.40 -1.28
N GLU A 91 26.01 -5.87 -0.05
CA GLU A 91 25.26 -6.97 0.55
C GLU A 91 23.82 -6.54 0.87
N ILE A 92 23.63 -5.32 1.40
CA ILE A 92 22.31 -4.74 1.64
C ILE A 92 21.52 -4.63 0.32
N ILE A 93 22.15 -4.14 -0.75
CA ILE A 93 21.53 -4.03 -2.08
C ILE A 93 21.14 -5.41 -2.61
N ARG A 94 22.02 -6.41 -2.50
CA ARG A 94 21.75 -7.79 -2.88
C ARG A 94 20.54 -8.36 -2.13
N ARG A 95 20.44 -8.10 -0.82
CA ARG A 95 19.29 -8.51 0.01
C ARG A 95 17.99 -7.87 -0.46
N LEU A 96 18.03 -6.56 -0.75
CA LEU A 96 16.87 -5.80 -1.26
C LEU A 96 16.37 -6.35 -2.61
N ASP A 97 17.26 -6.78 -3.50
CA ASP A 97 16.90 -7.39 -4.78
C ASP A 97 16.16 -8.74 -4.62
N ILE A 98 16.62 -9.57 -3.67
CA ILE A 98 15.93 -10.82 -3.33
C ILE A 98 14.56 -10.53 -2.72
N ILE A 99 14.45 -9.51 -1.87
CA ILE A 99 13.19 -9.08 -1.25
C ILE A 99 12.17 -8.65 -2.32
N ILE A 100 12.56 -7.87 -3.34
CA ILE A 100 11.66 -7.51 -4.47
C ILE A 100 11.07 -8.77 -5.11
N SER A 101 11.92 -9.76 -5.39
CA SER A 101 11.49 -11.00 -6.05
C SER A 101 10.50 -11.79 -5.19
N ARG A 102 10.70 -11.85 -3.87
CA ARG A 102 9.77 -12.52 -2.94
C ARG A 102 8.47 -11.75 -2.76
N MET A 103 8.52 -10.42 -2.69
CA MET A 103 7.32 -9.57 -2.68
C MET A 103 6.48 -9.76 -3.95
N ALA A 104 7.12 -9.81 -5.13
CA ALA A 104 6.43 -10.06 -6.39
C ALA A 104 5.74 -11.44 -6.41
N ARG A 105 6.38 -12.48 -5.87
CA ARG A 105 5.78 -13.81 -5.72
C ARG A 105 4.50 -13.77 -4.87
N LEU A 106 4.56 -13.13 -3.69
CA LEU A 106 3.41 -13.02 -2.81
C LEU A 106 2.29 -12.17 -3.44
N LYS A 107 2.64 -11.09 -4.15
CA LYS A 107 1.70 -10.28 -4.94
C LYS A 107 0.97 -11.11 -6.00
N VAL A 108 1.67 -11.97 -6.73
CA VAL A 108 1.06 -12.85 -7.74
C VAL A 108 0.09 -13.84 -7.09
N LEU A 109 0.45 -14.44 -5.96
CA LEU A 109 -0.45 -15.32 -5.21
C LEU A 109 -1.71 -14.59 -4.76
N LEU A 110 -1.56 -13.37 -4.23
CA LEU A 110 -2.68 -12.51 -3.85
C LEU A 110 -3.56 -12.17 -5.04
N LYS A 111 -2.99 -11.82 -6.20
CA LYS A 111 -3.77 -11.55 -7.41
C LYS A 111 -4.60 -12.78 -7.82
N LYS A 112 -3.97 -13.97 -7.85
CA LYS A 112 -4.63 -15.23 -8.21
C LYS A 112 -5.72 -15.65 -7.24
N SER A 113 -5.69 -15.22 -5.98
CA SER A 113 -6.76 -15.52 -5.03
C SER A 113 -8.05 -14.74 -5.31
N PHE A 114 -7.95 -13.56 -5.93
CA PHE A 114 -9.11 -12.77 -6.34
C PHE A 114 -9.74 -13.20 -7.68
N GLU A 115 -9.02 -13.91 -8.54
CA GLU A 115 -9.53 -14.35 -9.85
C GLU A 115 -10.59 -15.45 -9.74
N SER A 116 -10.48 -16.31 -8.71
CA SER A 116 -11.46 -17.35 -8.42
C SER A 116 -11.56 -17.56 -6.91
N PRO A 117 -12.21 -16.63 -6.18
CA PRO A 117 -12.31 -16.70 -4.73
C PRO A 117 -13.21 -17.85 -4.29
N ASN A 118 -13.00 -18.33 -3.06
CA ASN A 118 -13.85 -19.32 -2.41
C ASN A 118 -15.34 -18.96 -2.58
N PRO A 119 -16.22 -19.89 -2.99
CA PRO A 119 -17.63 -19.61 -3.27
C PRO A 119 -18.40 -18.96 -2.12
N ILE A 120 -18.08 -19.31 -0.87
CA ILE A 120 -18.72 -18.73 0.33
C ILE A 120 -18.31 -17.26 0.46
N VAL A 121 -17.01 -16.98 0.35
CA VAL A 121 -16.48 -15.61 0.43
C VAL A 121 -16.96 -14.78 -0.76
N LYS A 122 -17.05 -15.37 -1.95
CA LYS A 122 -17.63 -14.74 -3.14
C LYS A 122 -19.06 -14.28 -2.88
N ARG A 123 -19.92 -15.14 -2.32
CA ARG A 123 -21.31 -14.76 -1.96
C ARG A 123 -21.35 -13.62 -0.95
N ILE A 124 -20.50 -13.64 0.08
CA ILE A 124 -20.44 -12.55 1.07
C ILE A 124 -20.01 -11.23 0.42
N MET A 125 -19.00 -11.27 -0.46
CA MET A 125 -18.54 -10.10 -1.23
C MET A 125 -19.62 -9.57 -2.18
N ASP A 126 -20.37 -10.46 -2.83
CA ASP A 126 -21.46 -10.09 -3.74
C ASP A 126 -22.63 -9.42 -2.97
N ILE A 127 -22.97 -9.95 -1.77
CA ILE A 127 -24.00 -9.37 -0.89
C ILE A 127 -23.59 -7.97 -0.40
N THR A 128 -22.37 -7.82 0.13
CA THR A 128 -21.88 -6.51 0.62
C THR A 128 -21.77 -5.48 -0.50
N SER A 129 -21.36 -5.90 -1.71
CA SER A 129 -21.39 -5.06 -2.92
C SER A 129 -22.81 -4.57 -3.23
N LEU A 130 -23.79 -5.46 -3.18
CA LEU A 130 -25.20 -5.13 -3.40
C LEU A 130 -25.76 -4.17 -2.34
N GLU A 131 -25.41 -4.36 -1.06
CA GLU A 131 -25.83 -3.50 0.04
C GLU A 131 -25.22 -2.09 -0.02
N LEU A 132 -23.93 -1.98 -0.36
CA LEU A 132 -23.26 -0.70 -0.62
C LEU A 132 -23.91 0.02 -1.81
N SER A 133 -24.24 -0.71 -2.87
CA SER A 133 -24.90 -0.17 -4.06
C SER A 133 -26.31 0.35 -3.76
N LYS A 134 -27.07 -0.35 -2.89
CA LYS A 134 -28.39 0.11 -2.42
C LYS A 134 -28.27 1.35 -1.53
N SER A 135 -27.27 1.40 -0.64
CA SER A 135 -27.02 2.55 0.23
C SER A 135 -26.61 3.80 -0.55
N LEU A 136 -25.81 3.64 -1.62
CA LEU A 136 -25.45 4.74 -2.53
C LEU A 136 -26.64 5.29 -3.34
N LYS A 137 -27.64 4.45 -3.66
CA LYS A 137 -28.88 4.90 -4.32
C LYS A 137 -29.81 5.70 -3.39
N ASN A 138 -29.63 5.59 -2.08
CA ASN A 138 -30.40 6.32 -1.06
C ASN A 138 -29.72 7.60 -0.56
N LEU A 139 -28.54 7.95 -1.07
CA LEU A 139 -27.94 9.26 -0.81
C LEU A 139 -28.79 10.35 -1.50
N PRO A 140 -29.30 11.35 -0.76
CA PRO A 140 -30.06 12.43 -1.36
C PRO A 140 -29.20 13.10 -2.42
N LYS A 141 -29.71 13.21 -3.64
CA LYS A 141 -29.03 13.90 -4.74
C LYS A 141 -28.78 15.33 -4.28
N ASN A 142 -27.53 15.67 -3.98
CA ASN A 142 -27.14 17.05 -3.72
C ASN A 142 -27.64 17.91 -4.88
N LYS A 143 -28.60 18.78 -4.59
CA LYS A 143 -29.16 19.73 -5.53
C LYS A 143 -27.99 20.61 -5.97
N ARG A 144 -27.59 20.47 -7.25
CA ARG A 144 -26.52 21.26 -7.88
C ARG A 144 -26.84 22.74 -7.64
N VAL A 145 -26.16 23.37 -6.70
CA VAL A 145 -26.29 24.82 -6.47
C VAL A 145 -25.73 25.50 -7.70
N LYS A 146 -26.60 25.99 -8.59
CA LYS A 146 -26.21 26.90 -9.67
C LYS A 146 -25.67 28.16 -8.98
N LYS A 147 -24.35 28.37 -9.00
CA LYS A 147 -23.77 29.67 -8.69
C LYS A 147 -24.28 30.65 -9.73
N SER A 148 -25.23 31.53 -9.37
CA SER A 148 -25.59 32.66 -10.23
C SER A 148 -24.49 33.71 -10.11
N ILE A 149 -23.76 33.90 -11.20
CA ILE A 149 -22.81 34.99 -11.37
C ILE A 149 -23.63 36.17 -11.88
N TYR A 150 -24.09 37.07 -11.00
CA TYR A 150 -24.24 38.51 -11.28
C TYR A 150 -24.86 39.24 -10.07
N THR A 151 -24.14 40.22 -9.52
CA THR A 151 -24.67 41.58 -9.31
C THR A 151 -23.51 42.51 -8.95
N GLN A 152 -23.32 43.49 -9.83
CA GLN A 152 -22.47 44.67 -9.63
C GLN A 152 -23.07 45.61 -8.58
N SER A 153 -22.22 46.54 -8.11
CA SER A 153 -22.49 47.77 -7.34
C SER A 153 -22.14 47.61 -5.86
N LYS A 154 -21.31 48.45 -5.23
CA LYS A 154 -20.82 49.78 -5.58
C LYS A 154 -19.53 50.03 -4.78
N ILE A 155 -18.46 50.44 -5.45
CA ILE A 155 -17.26 50.97 -4.78
C ILE A 155 -17.62 52.37 -4.29
N THR A 156 -17.36 52.64 -3.02
CA THR A 156 -17.22 54.00 -2.49
C THR A 156 -15.91 54.08 -1.71
N SER A 157 -15.00 54.83 -2.28
CA SER A 157 -13.73 55.29 -1.74
C SER A 157 -13.91 56.54 -0.86
N PHE A 158 -12.81 56.99 -0.24
CA PHE A 158 -12.58 58.22 0.57
C PHE A 158 -12.91 58.07 2.07
N THR A 159 -12.05 58.39 3.06
CA THR A 159 -10.74 59.09 3.07
C THR A 159 -10.02 58.86 4.40
N SER A 160 -8.69 58.85 4.32
CA SER A 160 -7.73 59.10 5.40
C SER A 160 -7.93 60.45 6.10
N LYS A 161 -7.85 60.48 7.43
CA LYS A 161 -7.15 61.54 8.18
C LYS A 161 -6.54 60.94 9.45
N SER A 162 -5.23 61.11 9.52
CA SER A 162 -4.37 61.01 10.70
C SER A 162 -4.54 62.26 11.59
N ASP A 163 -4.56 62.06 12.91
CA ASP A 163 -3.52 62.51 13.86
C ASP A 163 -3.49 61.52 15.04
#